data_AF-A0A1W1ZGE6-F1
#
_entry.id   AF-A0A1W1ZGE6-F1
#
_cell.length_a   1.000
_cell.length_b   1.000
_cell.length_c   1.000
_cell.angle_alpha   90.00
_cell.angle_beta   90.00
_cell.angle_gamma   90.00
#
_symmetry.space_group_name_H-M   'P 1'
#
loop_
_entity.id
_entity.type
_entity.pdbx_description
1 polymer ?
#
loop_
_entity_poly.entity_id
_entity_poly.type
_entity_poly.pdbx_seq_one_letter_code
_entity_poly.pdbx_strand_id
1 'polypeptide(L)'
;MPRRARELTPTQIKRLRHPGGERPVKVSVGGISGLMLQIRPSGAKSWVFRGRFGEWQSVRKPDGSQTRARKKRELGLGPYPDVLPGEAREKARHLRTKLEQGIDPLAEKKEAQTKLLMAARKRRTFKQAFDEYAETKATEFNGEKYRKQWVSLAERHAIPSLGDLLVQDIDLANVLFVLKPIWETKNPTATKLRQIVEGTLDFSTVHGYRTGENPARWQGNLSVVLGSPTKVSKEQNYPAVQVSLVPSRARVLRHHRTTFWSRLMLVRPTTCCSIRGAVSGASR
;
A
#
# COMPACT_ATOMS: atom_id res chain seq x y z
N MET A 1 1.47 53.01 0.32
CA MET A 1 1.99 51.82 -0.40
C MET A 1 3.26 51.31 0.26
N PRO A 2 3.51 49.99 0.36
CA PRO A 2 4.75 49.48 0.94
C PRO A 2 5.98 49.90 0.10
N ARG A 3 7.09 50.23 0.75
CA ARG A 3 8.35 50.62 0.08
C ARG A 3 8.81 49.48 -0.84
N ARG A 4 8.91 49.74 -2.16
CA ARG A 4 9.46 48.81 -3.14
C ARG A 4 10.99 48.99 -3.18
N ALA A 5 11.74 47.90 -3.10
CA ALA A 5 13.19 47.95 -3.24
C ALA A 5 13.59 48.27 -4.68
N ARG A 6 14.65 49.06 -4.86
CA ARG A 6 15.22 49.39 -6.17
C ARG A 6 15.64 48.09 -6.89
N GLU A 7 15.30 47.99 -8.18
CA GLU A 7 15.72 46.85 -9.00
C GLU A 7 17.23 46.86 -9.21
N LEU A 8 17.88 45.73 -8.91
CA LEU A 8 19.29 45.53 -9.22
C LEU A 8 19.45 44.93 -10.62
N THR A 9 20.45 45.43 -11.34
CA THR A 9 20.87 44.90 -12.64
C THR A 9 21.65 43.59 -12.49
N PRO A 10 21.71 42.72 -13.52
CA PRO A 10 22.49 41.48 -13.48
C PRO A 10 23.96 41.69 -13.07
N THR A 11 24.58 42.76 -13.55
CA THR A 11 25.97 43.12 -13.20
C THR A 11 26.12 43.47 -11.73
N GLN A 12 25.16 44.22 -11.17
CA GLN A 12 25.14 44.54 -9.73
C GLN A 12 24.95 43.27 -8.90
N ILE A 13 24.05 42.37 -9.30
CA ILE A 13 23.80 41.09 -8.63
C ILE A 13 25.06 40.21 -8.63
N LYS A 14 25.79 40.17 -9.76
CA LYS A 14 27.06 39.44 -9.88
C LYS A 14 28.10 39.99 -8.92
N ARG A 15 28.19 41.31 -8.75
CA ARG A 15 29.14 41.99 -7.86
C ARG A 15 28.83 41.85 -6.36
N LEU A 16 27.60 41.48 -5.98
CA LEU A 16 27.26 41.28 -4.57
C LEU A 16 28.15 40.19 -3.94
N ARG A 17 28.71 40.48 -2.76
CA ARG A 17 29.52 39.54 -1.97
C ARG A 17 28.99 39.49 -0.53
N HIS A 18 29.36 38.42 0.17
CA HIS A 18 29.07 38.30 1.59
C HIS A 18 29.88 39.36 2.37
N PRO A 19 29.27 40.14 3.28
CA PRO A 19 29.98 41.18 4.04
C PRO A 19 30.91 40.63 5.16
N GLY A 20 31.18 39.33 5.18
CA GLY A 20 31.82 38.62 6.30
C GLY A 20 30.83 38.14 7.36
N GLY A 21 31.23 37.12 8.14
CA GLY A 21 30.43 36.51 9.22
C GLY A 21 29.90 35.09 8.91
N GLU A 22 29.33 34.45 9.92
CA GLU A 22 28.89 33.04 9.85
C GLU A 22 27.46 32.84 9.29
N ARG A 23 26.62 33.87 9.31
CA ARG A 23 25.21 33.76 8.94
C ARG A 23 24.96 34.20 7.51
N PRO A 24 24.09 33.52 6.75
CA PRO A 24 23.76 33.92 5.39
C PRO A 24 23.07 35.29 5.36
N VAL A 25 23.54 36.15 4.47
CA VAL A 25 22.98 37.50 4.26
C VAL A 25 21.97 37.49 3.13
N LYS A 26 20.85 38.21 3.32
CA LYS A 26 19.76 38.29 2.35
C LYS A 26 19.65 39.72 1.82
N VAL A 27 19.86 39.88 0.53
CA VAL A 27 19.79 41.17 -0.17
C VAL A 27 18.49 41.23 -0.97
N SER A 28 17.72 42.31 -0.82
CA SER A 28 16.53 42.53 -1.66
C SER A 28 16.96 42.97 -3.05
N VAL A 29 16.54 42.23 -4.08
CA VAL A 29 16.98 42.45 -5.47
C VAL A 29 16.04 43.39 -6.23
N GLY A 30 14.88 43.70 -5.65
CA GLY A 30 13.88 44.58 -6.26
C GLY A 30 13.07 43.91 -7.37
N GLY A 31 12.16 44.69 -7.94
CA GLY A 31 11.24 44.31 -9.02
C GLY A 31 10.00 43.57 -8.53
N ILE A 32 10.18 42.52 -7.73
CA ILE A 32 9.06 41.78 -7.11
C ILE A 32 9.20 41.81 -5.61
N SER A 33 8.13 42.20 -4.91
CA SER A 33 8.12 42.21 -3.45
C SER A 33 8.33 40.80 -2.90
N GLY A 34 9.31 40.64 -2.03
CA GLY A 34 9.64 39.35 -1.42
C GLY A 34 10.74 38.58 -2.14
N LEU A 35 11.18 39.00 -3.33
CA LEU A 35 12.34 38.40 -4.00
C LEU A 35 13.64 38.89 -3.35
N MET A 36 14.44 37.95 -2.88
CA MET A 36 15.73 38.19 -2.23
C MET A 36 16.79 37.25 -2.80
N LEU A 37 18.04 37.70 -2.73
CA LEU A 37 19.22 36.89 -2.99
C LEU A 37 19.88 36.57 -1.65
N GLN A 38 19.91 35.29 -1.31
CA GLN A 38 20.65 34.80 -0.15
C GLN A 38 22.07 34.46 -0.56
N ILE A 39 23.04 35.06 0.12
CA ILE A 39 24.47 34.84 -0.05
C ILE A 39 24.96 34.12 1.21
N ARG A 40 25.54 32.93 1.05
CA ARG A 40 26.16 32.17 2.15
C ARG A 40 27.58 32.68 2.43
N PRO A 41 28.16 32.41 3.62
CA PRO A 41 29.56 32.75 3.92
C PRO A 41 30.55 32.17 2.89
N SER A 42 30.28 30.97 2.38
CA SER A 42 30.99 30.32 1.28
C SER A 42 31.00 31.09 -0.06
N GLY A 43 30.22 32.17 -0.18
CA GLY A 43 30.03 32.91 -1.43
C GLY A 43 28.92 32.35 -2.34
N ALA A 44 28.39 31.16 -2.07
CA ALA A 44 27.27 30.58 -2.80
C ALA A 44 26.02 31.48 -2.73
N LYS A 45 25.39 31.71 -3.88
CA LYS A 45 24.22 32.58 -4.04
C LYS A 45 22.99 31.75 -4.38
N SER A 46 21.86 32.07 -3.76
CA SER A 46 20.58 31.37 -3.97
C SER A 46 19.43 32.34 -3.96
N TRP A 47 18.46 32.11 -4.83
CA TRP A 47 17.25 32.91 -4.92
C TRP A 47 16.23 32.44 -3.90
N VAL A 48 15.69 33.39 -3.13
CA VAL A 48 14.69 33.12 -2.10
C VAL A 48 13.52 34.06 -2.28
N PHE A 49 12.31 33.50 -2.32
CA PHE A 49 11.07 34.25 -2.28
C PHE A 49 10.48 34.20 -0.87
N ARG A 50 10.23 35.37 -0.27
CA ARG A 50 9.61 35.51 1.03
C ARG A 50 8.16 35.96 0.88
N GLY A 51 7.24 35.09 1.26
CA GLY A 51 5.80 35.31 1.24
C GLY A 51 5.15 35.07 2.60
N ARG A 52 3.86 35.39 2.71
CA ARG A 52 3.01 35.01 3.86
C ARG A 52 2.00 33.97 3.38
N PHE A 53 2.14 32.74 3.83
CA PHE A 53 1.27 31.63 3.42
C PHE A 53 1.32 30.48 4.43
N GLY A 54 0.37 29.55 4.30
CA GLY A 54 0.16 28.46 5.26
C GLY A 54 -0.57 28.93 6.52
N GLU A 55 -0.17 28.39 7.66
CA GLU A 55 -0.81 28.61 8.97
C GLU A 55 -0.97 30.08 9.35
N TRP A 56 -2.09 30.38 10.01
CA TRP A 56 -2.33 31.65 10.66
C TRP A 56 -1.52 31.77 11.95
N GLN A 57 -0.93 32.94 12.15
CA GLN A 57 -0.17 33.29 13.35
C GLN A 57 -0.74 34.58 13.96
N SER A 58 -0.94 34.57 15.27
CA SER A 58 -1.22 35.79 16.04
C SER A 58 0.05 36.64 16.10
N VAL A 59 -0.02 37.86 15.57
CA VAL A 59 1.06 38.84 15.64
C VAL A 59 0.63 39.95 16.59
N ARG A 60 1.41 40.15 17.65
CA ARG A 60 1.24 41.29 18.55
C ARG A 60 1.88 42.51 17.90
N LYS A 61 1.09 43.57 17.73
CA LYS A 61 1.59 44.86 17.24
C LYS A 61 2.27 45.63 18.38
N PRO A 62 3.11 46.63 18.06
CA PRO A 62 3.72 47.52 19.07
C PRO A 62 2.69 48.25 19.93
N ASP A 63 1.49 48.50 19.39
CA ASP A 63 0.35 49.12 20.07
C ASP A 63 -0.36 48.20 21.09
N GLY A 64 0.09 46.96 21.26
CA GLY A 64 -0.51 45.97 22.16
C GLY A 64 -1.69 45.18 21.57
N SER A 65 -2.23 45.58 20.41
CA SER A 65 -3.29 44.87 19.71
C SER A 65 -2.80 43.57 19.07
N GLN A 66 -3.67 42.57 19.00
CA GLN A 66 -3.39 41.29 18.32
C GLN A 66 -4.05 41.26 16.95
N THR A 67 -3.30 40.90 15.92
CA THR A 67 -3.83 40.69 14.57
C THR A 67 -3.45 39.31 14.05
N ARG A 68 -4.37 38.63 13.38
CA ARG A 68 -4.10 37.36 12.71
C ARG A 68 -3.51 37.63 11.32
N ALA A 69 -2.34 37.05 11.04
CA ALA A 69 -1.72 37.09 9.72
C ALA A 69 -1.12 35.71 9.38
N ARG A 70 -1.08 35.35 8.10
CA ARG A 70 -0.38 34.13 7.66
C ARG A 70 1.11 34.19 8.00
N LYS A 71 1.69 33.06 8.44
CA LYS A 71 3.10 32.94 8.82
C LYS A 71 4.01 33.35 7.66
N LYS A 72 5.09 34.09 7.97
CA LYS A 72 6.14 34.41 6.98
C LYS A 72 6.93 33.14 6.71
N ARG A 73 6.96 32.70 5.45
CA ARG A 73 7.71 31.53 5.00
C ARG A 73 8.57 31.90 3.79
N GLU A 74 9.65 31.15 3.60
CA GLU A 74 10.63 31.36 2.54
C GLU A 74 10.64 30.16 1.59
N LEU A 75 10.74 30.44 0.30
CA LEU A 75 10.79 29.44 -0.77
C LEU A 75 12.07 29.63 -1.58
N GLY A 76 12.88 28.59 -1.67
CA GLY A 76 14.01 28.56 -2.59
C GLY A 76 13.51 28.51 -4.03
N LEU A 77 14.02 29.41 -4.88
CA LEU A 77 13.73 29.46 -6.31
C LEU A 77 14.84 28.82 -7.17
N GLY A 78 15.99 28.55 -6.57
CA GLY A 78 17.15 27.89 -7.18
C GLY A 78 18.48 28.56 -6.86
N PRO A 79 19.61 27.91 -7.16
CA PRO A 79 20.93 28.51 -7.05
C PRO A 79 21.18 29.53 -8.17
N TYR A 80 22.09 30.47 -7.91
CA TYR A 80 22.69 31.33 -8.94
C TYR A 80 24.12 30.82 -9.18
N PRO A 81 24.59 30.67 -10.43
CA PRO A 81 24.07 31.27 -11.66
C PRO A 81 23.02 30.46 -12.45
N ASP A 82 22.72 29.20 -12.07
CA ASP A 82 21.83 28.32 -12.84
C ASP A 82 20.45 28.94 -13.11
N VAL A 83 19.90 29.67 -12.14
CA VAL A 83 18.70 30.50 -12.33
C VAL A 83 19.12 31.96 -12.53
N LEU A 84 18.86 32.48 -13.72
CA LEU A 84 19.15 33.87 -14.07
C LEU A 84 18.20 34.85 -13.37
N PRO A 85 18.58 36.15 -13.25
CA PRO A 85 17.73 37.15 -12.61
C PRO A 85 16.35 37.32 -13.26
N GLY A 86 16.25 37.16 -14.59
CA GLY A 86 14.98 37.22 -15.32
C GLY A 86 14.05 36.08 -14.91
N GLU A 87 14.53 34.84 -14.99
CA GLU A 87 13.78 33.66 -14.57
C GLU A 87 13.40 33.68 -13.08
N ALA A 88 14.31 34.14 -12.21
CA ALA A 88 14.03 34.29 -10.79
C ALA A 88 12.87 35.25 -10.54
N ARG A 89 12.78 36.33 -11.34
CA ARG A 89 11.64 37.27 -11.29
C ARG A 89 10.37 36.60 -11.79
N GLU A 90 10.40 35.86 -12.90
CA GLU A 90 9.21 35.17 -13.40
C GLU A 90 8.67 34.12 -12.41
N LYS A 91 9.55 33.30 -11.84
CA LYS A 91 9.21 32.34 -10.78
C LYS A 91 8.60 33.04 -9.56
N ALA A 92 9.13 34.18 -9.15
CA ALA A 92 8.58 34.97 -8.05
C ALA A 92 7.20 35.59 -8.39
N ARG A 93 7.00 36.05 -9.64
CA ARG A 93 5.70 36.53 -10.13
C ARG A 93 4.64 35.43 -10.05
N HIS A 94 4.97 34.25 -10.57
CA HIS A 94 4.07 33.09 -10.54
C HIS A 94 3.70 32.66 -9.11
N LEU A 95 4.68 32.60 -8.20
CA LEU A 95 4.40 32.30 -6.78
C LEU A 95 3.49 33.36 -6.16
N ARG A 96 3.69 34.64 -6.47
CA ARG A 96 2.83 35.70 -5.98
C ARG A 96 1.39 35.56 -6.48
N THR A 97 1.19 35.28 -7.77
CA THR A 97 -0.13 35.03 -8.34
C THR A 97 -0.83 33.87 -7.62
N LYS A 98 -0.10 32.77 -7.34
CA LYS A 98 -0.64 31.65 -6.54
C LYS A 98 -1.06 32.07 -5.13
N LEU A 99 -0.24 32.90 -4.48
CA LEU A 99 -0.58 33.43 -3.15
C LEU A 99 -1.80 34.36 -3.16
N GLU A 100 -1.96 35.16 -4.22
CA GLU A 100 -3.13 36.03 -4.41
C GLU A 100 -4.40 35.21 -4.66
N GLN A 101 -4.29 34.06 -5.35
CA GLN A 101 -5.34 33.06 -5.50
C GLN A 101 -5.60 32.23 -4.23
N GLY A 102 -4.86 32.48 -3.15
CA GLY A 102 -5.01 31.78 -1.87
C GLY A 102 -4.37 30.39 -1.81
N ILE A 103 -3.72 29.92 -2.89
CA ILE A 103 -3.09 28.61 -3.00
C ILE A 103 -1.74 28.61 -2.26
N ASP A 104 -1.52 27.60 -1.39
CA ASP A 104 -0.23 27.42 -0.72
C ASP A 104 0.73 26.61 -1.63
N PRO A 105 1.83 27.20 -2.12
CA PRO A 105 2.78 26.53 -3.01
C PRO A 105 3.55 25.38 -2.34
N LEU A 106 3.66 25.36 -1.00
CA LEU A 106 4.26 24.20 -0.30
C LEU A 106 3.28 23.03 -0.23
N ALA A 107 1.99 23.32 -0.01
CA ALA A 107 0.96 22.29 0.01
C ALA A 107 0.87 21.62 -1.37
N GLU A 108 0.82 22.40 -2.45
CA GLU A 108 0.79 21.90 -3.83
C GLU A 108 2.00 21.02 -4.14
N LYS A 109 3.21 21.43 -3.74
CA LYS A 109 4.42 20.60 -3.92
C LYS A 109 4.34 19.29 -3.16
N LYS A 110 3.86 19.33 -1.91
CA LYS A 110 3.68 18.13 -1.10
C LYS A 110 2.63 17.21 -1.71
N GLU A 111 1.50 17.74 -2.15
CA GLU A 111 0.44 16.98 -2.81
C GLU A 111 0.92 16.36 -4.13
N ALA A 112 1.70 17.08 -4.93
CA ALA A 112 2.29 16.53 -6.15
C ALA A 112 3.24 15.37 -5.82
N GLN A 113 4.11 15.53 -4.81
CA GLN A 113 4.99 14.46 -4.35
C GLN A 113 4.21 13.27 -3.83
N THR A 114 3.22 13.47 -2.95
CA THR A 114 2.42 12.36 -2.41
C THR A 114 1.66 11.65 -3.54
N LYS A 115 1.09 12.38 -4.51
CA LYS A 115 0.45 11.76 -5.69
C LYS A 115 1.43 10.89 -6.49
N LEU A 116 2.66 11.35 -6.71
CA LEU A 116 3.70 10.56 -7.39
C LEU A 116 4.09 9.31 -6.59
N LEU A 117 4.28 9.44 -5.27
CA LEU A 117 4.57 8.32 -4.38
C LEU A 117 3.41 7.31 -4.36
N MET A 118 2.17 7.79 -4.29
CA MET A 118 0.97 6.93 -4.32
C MET A 118 0.83 6.24 -5.67
N ALA A 119 1.10 6.93 -6.78
CA ALA A 119 1.10 6.32 -8.11
C ALA A 119 2.18 5.23 -8.24
N ALA A 120 3.37 5.44 -7.65
CA ALA A 120 4.40 4.41 -7.59
C ALA A 120 3.98 3.20 -6.74
N ARG A 121 3.33 3.44 -5.58
CA ARG A 121 2.80 2.36 -4.72
C ARG A 121 1.72 1.53 -5.39
N LYS A 122 0.91 2.13 -6.28
CA LYS A 122 -0.12 1.41 -7.05
C LYS A 122 0.46 0.50 -8.13
N ARG A 123 1.72 0.71 -8.54
CA ARG A 123 2.42 -0.15 -9.52
C ARG A 123 3.00 -1.41 -8.86
N ARG A 124 2.17 -2.11 -8.09
CA ARG A 124 2.52 -3.41 -7.50
C ARG A 124 1.91 -4.52 -8.34
N THR A 125 2.74 -5.48 -8.71
CA THR A 125 2.31 -6.72 -9.38
C THR A 125 1.67 -7.67 -8.38
N PHE A 126 0.80 -8.56 -8.84
CA PHE A 126 0.18 -9.59 -8.00
C PHE A 126 1.21 -10.44 -7.25
N LYS A 127 2.29 -10.84 -7.92
CA LYS A 127 3.34 -11.66 -7.31
C LYS A 127 3.96 -10.97 -6.08
N GLN A 128 4.38 -9.72 -6.23
CA GLN A 128 4.93 -8.93 -5.12
C GLN A 128 3.93 -8.77 -3.96
N ALA A 129 2.66 -8.51 -4.26
CA ALA A 129 1.63 -8.39 -3.24
C ALA A 129 1.34 -9.74 -2.54
N PHE A 130 1.39 -10.85 -3.29
CA PHE A 130 1.26 -12.19 -2.75
C PHE A 130 2.42 -12.54 -1.83
N ASP A 131 3.66 -12.21 -2.20
CA ASP A 131 4.84 -12.48 -1.37
C ASP A 131 4.76 -11.72 -0.03
N GLU A 132 4.41 -10.43 -0.04
CA GLU A 132 4.18 -9.61 1.16
C GLU A 132 3.03 -10.19 2.03
N TYR A 133 1.94 -10.61 1.39
CA TYR A 133 0.81 -11.24 2.07
C TYR A 133 1.20 -12.60 2.68
N ALA A 134 1.99 -13.40 1.97
CA ALA A 134 2.48 -14.70 2.40
C ALA A 134 3.40 -14.59 3.62
N GLU A 135 4.22 -13.54 3.70
CA GLU A 135 5.03 -13.22 4.88
C GLU A 135 4.16 -12.89 6.09
N THR A 136 3.13 -12.06 5.89
CA THR A 136 2.19 -11.68 6.96
C THR A 136 1.43 -12.91 7.48
N LYS A 137 0.88 -13.72 6.56
CA LYS A 137 0.13 -14.95 6.89
C LYS A 137 1.00 -16.09 7.40
N ALA A 138 2.31 -16.05 7.14
CA ALA A 138 3.23 -17.05 7.70
C ALA A 138 3.20 -17.11 9.23
N THR A 139 2.91 -15.99 9.90
CA THR A 139 2.81 -15.92 11.36
C THR A 139 1.60 -16.69 11.92
N GLU A 140 0.54 -16.86 11.13
CA GLU A 140 -0.67 -17.59 11.53
C GLU A 140 -0.55 -19.11 11.31
N PHE A 141 0.44 -19.57 10.54
CA PHE A 141 0.58 -20.98 10.20
C PHE A 141 1.36 -21.76 11.27
N ASN A 142 0.67 -22.69 11.93
CA ASN A 142 1.25 -23.59 12.95
C ASN A 142 2.23 -24.66 12.40
N GLY A 143 2.53 -24.69 11.08
CA GLY A 143 3.40 -25.70 10.50
C GLY A 143 3.98 -25.34 9.13
N GLU A 144 5.30 -25.50 9.00
CA GLU A 144 6.07 -25.13 7.80
C GLU A 144 5.62 -25.88 6.52
N LYS A 145 5.24 -27.16 6.66
CA LYS A 145 4.72 -27.97 5.55
C LYS A 145 3.45 -27.37 4.95
N TYR A 146 2.55 -26.89 5.80
CA TYR A 146 1.29 -26.28 5.36
C TYR A 146 1.56 -24.95 4.64
N ARG A 147 2.47 -24.13 5.17
CA ARG A 147 2.93 -22.89 4.51
C ARG A 147 3.48 -23.17 3.11
N LYS A 148 4.39 -24.15 2.96
CA LYS A 148 4.97 -24.52 1.65
C LYS A 148 3.91 -25.02 0.66
N GLN A 149 2.95 -25.82 1.13
CA GLN A 149 1.83 -26.27 0.29
C GLN A 149 0.94 -25.12 -0.18
N TRP A 150 0.68 -24.16 0.71
CA TRP A 150 -0.12 -22.98 0.44
C TRP A 150 0.54 -22.05 -0.60
N VAL A 151 1.84 -21.77 -0.42
CA VAL A 151 2.64 -20.98 -1.39
C VAL A 151 2.72 -21.70 -2.74
N SER A 152 3.02 -23.01 -2.74
CA SER A 152 3.10 -23.81 -3.97
C SER A 152 1.78 -23.86 -4.74
N LEU A 153 0.64 -23.75 -4.05
CA LEU A 153 -0.67 -23.69 -4.71
C LEU A 153 -0.84 -22.41 -5.52
N ALA A 154 -0.46 -21.27 -4.95
CA ALA A 154 -0.49 -19.98 -5.63
C ALA A 154 0.53 -19.94 -6.79
N GLU A 155 1.76 -20.42 -6.55
CA GLU A 155 2.82 -20.49 -7.56
C GLU A 155 2.44 -21.32 -8.78
N ARG A 156 1.74 -22.46 -8.57
CA ARG A 156 1.37 -23.36 -9.67
C ARG A 156 0.20 -22.82 -10.51
N HIS A 157 -0.74 -22.10 -9.90
CA HIS A 157 -2.01 -21.80 -10.55
C HIS A 157 -2.32 -20.31 -10.70
N ALA A 158 -1.94 -19.45 -9.74
CA ALA A 158 -2.24 -18.02 -9.78
C ALA A 158 -1.10 -17.20 -10.40
N ILE A 159 0.15 -17.45 -10.01
CA ILE A 159 1.31 -16.68 -10.48
C ILE A 159 1.51 -16.73 -12.00
N PRO A 160 1.32 -17.86 -12.71
CA PRO A 160 1.56 -17.90 -14.15
C PRO A 160 0.65 -16.99 -14.99
N SER A 161 -0.54 -16.66 -14.49
CA SER A 161 -1.51 -15.83 -15.21
C SER A 161 -1.71 -14.45 -14.60
N LEU A 162 -1.65 -14.33 -13.27
CA LEU A 162 -1.85 -13.07 -12.56
C LEU A 162 -0.55 -12.41 -12.13
N GLY A 163 0.57 -13.14 -12.07
CA GLY A 163 1.79 -12.74 -11.39
C GLY A 163 2.34 -11.38 -11.84
N ASP A 164 2.39 -11.15 -13.15
CA ASP A 164 2.93 -9.93 -13.77
C ASP A 164 1.88 -8.81 -13.90
N LEU A 165 0.60 -9.11 -13.68
CA LEU A 165 -0.45 -8.11 -13.74
C LEU A 165 -0.37 -7.19 -12.52
N LEU A 166 -0.64 -5.91 -12.74
CA LEU A 166 -0.79 -4.96 -11.65
C LEU A 166 -2.04 -5.29 -10.85
N VAL A 167 -1.95 -5.24 -9.53
CA VAL A 167 -3.08 -5.58 -8.64
C VAL A 167 -4.29 -4.68 -8.88
N GLN A 168 -4.04 -3.44 -9.32
CA GLN A 168 -5.10 -2.50 -9.67
C GLN A 168 -5.89 -2.93 -10.92
N ASP A 169 -5.25 -3.62 -11.86
CA ASP A 169 -5.85 -4.00 -13.16
C ASP A 169 -6.43 -5.42 -13.15
N ILE A 170 -6.38 -6.10 -11.99
CA ILE A 170 -7.00 -7.41 -11.84
C ILE A 170 -8.52 -7.24 -11.77
N ASP A 171 -9.19 -7.73 -12.80
CA ASP A 171 -10.64 -7.78 -12.87
C ASP A 171 -11.18 -9.20 -12.67
N LEU A 172 -12.50 -9.30 -12.57
CA LEU A 172 -13.21 -10.56 -12.42
C LEU A 172 -12.92 -11.53 -13.57
N ALA A 173 -12.74 -11.03 -14.79
CA ALA A 173 -12.38 -11.86 -15.94
C ALA A 173 -11.03 -12.59 -15.73
N ASN A 174 -10.04 -11.92 -15.16
CA ASN A 174 -8.72 -12.49 -14.88
C ASN A 174 -8.81 -13.57 -13.80
N VAL A 175 -9.62 -13.34 -12.76
CA VAL A 175 -9.86 -14.33 -11.70
C VAL A 175 -10.60 -15.56 -12.24
N LEU A 176 -11.62 -15.36 -13.09
CA LEU A 176 -12.34 -16.46 -13.72
C LEU A 176 -11.47 -17.28 -14.67
N PHE A 177 -10.58 -16.63 -15.43
CA PHE A 177 -9.65 -17.31 -16.32
C PHE A 177 -8.81 -18.34 -15.59
N VAL A 178 -8.36 -18.01 -14.37
CA VAL A 178 -7.57 -18.90 -13.51
C VAL A 178 -8.44 -20.00 -12.87
N LEU A 179 -9.65 -19.65 -12.39
CA LEU A 179 -10.48 -20.58 -11.62
C LEU A 179 -11.25 -21.58 -12.47
N LYS A 180 -11.79 -21.17 -13.63
CA LYS A 180 -12.63 -22.02 -14.50
C LYS A 180 -12.03 -23.40 -14.83
N PRO A 181 -10.77 -23.54 -15.30
CA PRO A 181 -10.24 -24.85 -15.69
C PRO A 181 -10.07 -25.82 -14.51
N ILE A 182 -9.89 -25.30 -13.30
CA ILE A 182 -9.68 -26.10 -12.09
C ILE A 182 -11.01 -26.38 -11.38
N TRP A 183 -12.02 -25.51 -11.56
CA TRP A 183 -13.31 -25.60 -10.90
C TRP A 183 -14.03 -26.91 -11.22
N GLU A 184 -14.04 -27.33 -12.49
CA GLU A 184 -14.75 -28.54 -12.91
C GLU A 184 -14.02 -29.83 -12.51
N THR A 185 -12.69 -29.79 -12.44
CA THR A 185 -11.85 -30.98 -12.21
C THR A 185 -11.52 -31.19 -10.73
N LYS A 186 -11.21 -30.11 -9.99
CA LYS A 186 -10.67 -30.15 -8.62
C LYS A 186 -11.25 -29.03 -7.75
N ASN A 187 -12.55 -29.14 -7.45
CA ASN A 187 -13.29 -28.18 -6.61
C ASN A 187 -12.59 -27.78 -5.28
N PRO A 188 -12.06 -28.70 -4.45
CA PRO A 188 -11.40 -28.33 -3.20
C PRO A 188 -10.13 -27.50 -3.42
N THR A 189 -9.40 -27.78 -4.49
CA THR A 189 -8.19 -27.05 -4.89
C THR A 189 -8.57 -25.65 -5.40
N ALA A 190 -9.59 -25.55 -6.23
CA ALA A 190 -10.08 -24.27 -6.76
C ALA A 190 -10.63 -23.36 -5.65
N THR A 191 -11.35 -23.93 -4.69
CA THR A 191 -11.88 -23.18 -3.52
C THR A 191 -10.75 -22.58 -2.69
N LYS A 192 -9.68 -23.36 -2.44
CA LYS A 192 -8.49 -22.87 -1.73
C LYS A 192 -7.76 -21.79 -2.52
N LEU A 193 -7.56 -22.00 -3.82
CA LEU A 193 -6.90 -21.02 -4.69
C LEU A 193 -7.66 -19.68 -4.69
N ARG A 194 -9.00 -19.73 -4.80
CA ARG A 194 -9.86 -18.54 -4.71
C ARG A 194 -9.66 -17.78 -3.40
N GLN A 195 -9.64 -18.47 -2.26
CA GLN A 195 -9.40 -17.85 -0.94
C GLN A 195 -8.04 -17.15 -0.88
N ILE A 196 -7.02 -17.73 -1.53
CA ILE A 196 -5.69 -17.11 -1.61
C ILE A 196 -5.73 -15.83 -2.42
N VAL A 197 -6.33 -15.88 -3.62
CA VAL A 197 -6.46 -14.70 -4.49
C VAL A 197 -7.28 -13.62 -3.81
N GLU A 198 -8.41 -13.99 -3.18
CA GLU A 198 -9.24 -13.08 -2.38
C GLU A 198 -8.44 -12.39 -1.28
N GLY A 199 -7.74 -13.16 -0.43
CA GLY A 199 -6.94 -12.59 0.65
C GLY A 199 -5.79 -11.70 0.17
N THR A 200 -5.18 -12.03 -0.97
CA THR A 200 -4.11 -11.21 -1.57
C THR A 200 -4.64 -9.86 -2.07
N LEU A 201 -5.82 -9.87 -2.69
CA LEU A 201 -6.48 -8.65 -3.17
C LEU A 201 -7.04 -7.81 -2.02
N ASP A 202 -7.55 -8.44 -0.96
CA ASP A 202 -7.97 -7.76 0.27
C ASP A 202 -6.78 -7.10 0.96
N PHE A 203 -5.66 -7.83 1.12
CA PHE A 203 -4.39 -7.29 1.63
C PHE A 203 -3.97 -6.05 0.82
N SER A 204 -4.00 -6.16 -0.50
CA SER A 204 -3.65 -5.06 -1.40
C SER A 204 -4.57 -3.84 -1.28
N THR A 205 -5.84 -4.07 -0.92
CA THR A 205 -6.81 -2.99 -0.67
C THR A 205 -6.52 -2.29 0.65
N VAL A 206 -6.20 -3.04 1.71
CA VAL A 206 -5.82 -2.48 3.02
C VAL A 206 -4.54 -1.65 2.93
N HIS A 207 -3.55 -2.10 2.15
CA HIS A 207 -2.31 -1.36 1.92
C HIS A 207 -2.44 -0.19 0.93
N GLY A 208 -3.62 0.02 0.34
CA GLY A 208 -3.89 1.10 -0.61
C GLY A 208 -3.24 0.92 -1.99
N TYR A 209 -2.81 -0.30 -2.32
CA TYR A 209 -2.32 -0.66 -3.66
C TYR A 209 -3.47 -0.74 -4.67
N ARG A 210 -4.66 -1.14 -4.22
CA ARG A 210 -5.90 -1.20 -5.01
C ARG A 210 -7.00 -0.37 -4.36
N THR A 211 -7.93 0.09 -5.19
CA THR A 211 -9.18 0.74 -4.78
C THR A 211 -10.37 0.02 -5.38
N GLY A 212 -11.49 -0.03 -4.66
CA GLY A 212 -12.74 -0.65 -5.14
C GLY A 212 -13.00 -2.02 -4.51
N GLU A 213 -14.02 -2.71 -5.03
CA GLU A 213 -14.42 -4.03 -4.54
C GLU A 213 -13.46 -5.14 -5.03
N ASN A 214 -13.33 -6.18 -4.22
CA ASN A 214 -12.47 -7.33 -4.53
C ASN A 214 -13.16 -8.24 -5.58
N PRO A 215 -12.57 -8.41 -6.77
CA PRO A 215 -13.15 -9.25 -7.83
C PRO A 215 -13.15 -10.75 -7.49
N ALA A 216 -12.33 -11.20 -6.52
CA ALA A 216 -12.27 -12.59 -6.09
C ALA A 216 -13.23 -12.92 -4.92
N ARG A 217 -14.05 -11.94 -4.51
CA ARG A 217 -15.05 -12.12 -3.45
C ARG A 217 -16.06 -13.20 -3.84
N TRP A 218 -16.39 -14.09 -2.90
CA TRP A 218 -17.39 -15.13 -3.16
C TRP A 218 -18.82 -14.62 -3.06
N GLN A 219 -19.18 -14.08 -1.88
CA GLN A 219 -20.53 -13.63 -1.59
C GLN A 219 -20.87 -12.42 -2.47
N GLY A 220 -21.98 -12.51 -3.20
CA GLY A 220 -22.47 -11.42 -4.06
C GLY A 220 -21.70 -11.23 -5.38
N ASN A 221 -20.66 -12.02 -5.66
CA ASN A 221 -19.86 -11.86 -6.88
C ASN A 221 -19.58 -13.20 -7.58
N LEU A 222 -18.50 -13.93 -7.24
CA LEU A 222 -18.17 -15.20 -7.92
C LEU A 222 -19.24 -16.29 -7.77
N SER A 223 -20.07 -16.25 -6.73
CA SER A 223 -21.19 -17.18 -6.52
C SER A 223 -22.31 -17.08 -7.56
N VAL A 224 -22.42 -15.96 -8.29
CA VAL A 224 -23.40 -15.77 -9.37
C VAL A 224 -22.90 -16.40 -10.67
N VAL A 225 -21.59 -16.35 -10.89
CA VAL A 225 -20.97 -16.81 -12.15
C VAL A 225 -20.53 -18.27 -12.08
N LEU A 226 -20.06 -18.72 -10.91
CA LEU A 226 -19.63 -20.09 -10.67
C LEU A 226 -20.68 -20.83 -9.84
N GLY A 227 -21.08 -22.02 -10.30
CA GLY A 227 -21.96 -22.89 -9.53
C GLY A 227 -21.35 -23.24 -8.17
N SER A 228 -22.21 -23.43 -7.16
CA SER A 228 -21.76 -23.74 -5.79
C SER A 228 -20.82 -24.96 -5.77
N PRO A 229 -19.64 -24.88 -5.10
CA PRO A 229 -18.65 -25.95 -5.06
C PRO A 229 -19.24 -27.28 -4.62
N THR A 230 -20.19 -27.25 -3.68
CA THR A 230 -20.86 -28.42 -3.11
C THR A 230 -21.72 -29.18 -4.14
N LYS A 231 -22.21 -28.49 -5.18
CA LYS A 231 -23.03 -29.11 -6.23
C LYS A 231 -22.19 -29.69 -7.38
N VAL A 232 -21.00 -29.13 -7.62
CA VAL A 232 -20.08 -29.54 -8.69
C VAL A 232 -19.15 -30.67 -8.21
N SER A 233 -18.77 -30.64 -6.93
CA SER A 233 -17.94 -31.67 -6.31
C SER A 233 -18.76 -32.91 -5.99
N LYS A 234 -18.59 -34.00 -6.76
CA LYS A 234 -18.99 -35.34 -6.32
C LYS A 234 -18.00 -35.81 -5.27
N GLU A 235 -18.15 -35.33 -4.04
CA GLU A 235 -17.31 -35.74 -2.91
C GLU A 235 -17.56 -37.24 -2.64
N GLN A 236 -16.63 -38.09 -3.09
CA GLN A 236 -16.65 -39.50 -2.76
C GLN A 236 -16.11 -39.64 -1.34
N ASN A 237 -17.02 -39.78 -0.38
CA ASN A 237 -16.64 -40.18 0.98
C ASN A 237 -16.03 -41.59 0.91
N TYR A 238 -14.80 -41.73 1.42
CA TYR A 238 -14.20 -43.06 1.53
C TYR A 238 -15.06 -43.90 2.48
N PRO A 239 -15.43 -45.13 2.09
CA PRO A 239 -16.24 -45.99 2.94
C PRO A 239 -15.50 -46.27 4.24
N ALA A 240 -16.21 -46.15 5.36
CA ALA A 240 -15.67 -46.50 6.67
C ALA A 240 -15.19 -47.96 6.65
N VAL A 241 -14.01 -48.21 7.25
CA VAL A 241 -13.50 -49.58 7.40
C VAL A 241 -14.42 -50.31 8.36
N GLN A 242 -15.01 -51.41 7.91
CA GLN A 242 -15.78 -52.29 8.79
C GLN A 242 -14.89 -52.81 9.93
N VAL A 243 -15.41 -52.82 11.16
CA VAL A 243 -14.66 -53.22 12.37
C VAL A 243 -14.07 -54.62 12.23
N SER A 244 -14.77 -55.53 11.54
CA SER A 244 -14.34 -56.89 11.24
C SER A 244 -13.08 -56.97 10.36
N LEU A 245 -12.85 -55.97 9.50
CA LEU A 245 -11.72 -55.91 8.58
C LEU A 245 -10.50 -55.18 9.16
N VAL A 246 -10.61 -54.66 10.38
CA VAL A 246 -9.51 -53.95 11.07
C VAL A 246 -8.33 -54.89 11.36
N PRO A 247 -8.50 -56.11 11.89
CA PRO A 247 -7.38 -57.00 12.22
C PRO A 247 -6.58 -57.45 10.99
N SER A 248 -7.26 -57.73 9.88
CA SER A 248 -6.64 -58.15 8.62
C SER A 248 -5.89 -57.00 7.95
N ARG A 249 -6.48 -55.80 7.90
CA ARG A 249 -5.79 -54.58 7.41
C ARG A 249 -4.61 -54.19 8.28
N ALA A 250 -4.70 -54.30 9.61
CA ALA A 250 -3.59 -54.05 10.53
C ALA A 250 -2.43 -55.04 10.34
N ARG A 251 -2.68 -56.26 9.83
CA ARG A 251 -1.61 -57.22 9.50
C ARG A 251 -0.87 -56.83 8.22
N VAL A 252 -1.58 -56.34 7.21
CA VAL A 252 -1.00 -55.82 5.95
C VAL A 252 -0.17 -54.55 6.21
N LEU A 253 -0.68 -53.63 7.03
CA LEU A 253 0.04 -52.40 7.41
C LEU A 253 1.30 -52.66 8.24
N ARG A 254 1.40 -53.81 8.94
CA ARG A 254 2.61 -54.23 9.66
C ARG A 254 3.75 -54.65 8.72
N HIS A 255 3.44 -55.12 7.52
CA HIS A 255 4.45 -55.53 6.53
C HIS A 255 4.96 -54.35 5.71
N HIS A 256 4.12 -53.33 5.50
CA HIS A 256 4.54 -52.07 4.88
C HIS A 256 4.98 -51.08 5.96
N ARG A 257 6.28 -51.13 6.33
CA ARG A 257 6.94 -50.10 7.13
C ARG A 257 7.08 -48.80 6.31
N THR A 258 6.00 -48.06 6.14
CA THR A 258 6.06 -46.66 5.70
C THR A 258 5.59 -45.75 6.82
N THR A 259 6.56 -44.98 7.30
CA THR A 259 6.60 -44.05 8.43
C THR A 259 5.55 -42.94 8.31
N PHE A 260 4.35 -43.15 8.87
CA PHE A 260 3.60 -42.08 9.55
C PHE A 260 2.38 -42.59 10.34
N TRP A 261 1.71 -43.63 9.85
CA TRP A 261 0.41 -44.08 10.42
C TRP A 261 0.51 -45.18 11.47
N SER A 262 1.67 -45.82 11.62
CA SER A 262 1.87 -46.91 12.57
C SER A 262 1.93 -46.49 14.04
N ARG A 263 1.98 -45.18 14.35
CA ARG A 263 2.08 -44.68 15.74
C ARG A 263 0.77 -44.21 16.37
N LEU A 264 -0.33 -44.07 15.60
CA LEU A 264 -1.61 -43.55 16.11
C LEU A 264 -2.67 -44.64 16.40
N MET A 265 -2.34 -45.93 16.24
CA MET A 265 -3.27 -47.05 16.50
C MET A 265 -2.82 -47.94 17.66
N LEU A 266 -2.23 -47.34 18.70
CA LEU A 266 -1.97 -47.99 19.97
C LEU A 266 -2.39 -47.09 21.13
N VAL A 267 -3.61 -46.56 21.04
CA VAL A 267 -4.36 -46.12 22.23
C VAL A 267 -5.31 -47.25 22.59
N ARG A 268 -5.10 -47.82 23.77
CA ARG A 268 -5.89 -48.87 24.42
C ARG A 268 -7.40 -48.67 24.23
N PRO A 269 -8.21 -49.73 23.98
CA PRO A 269 -9.64 -49.66 24.17
C PRO A 269 -9.91 -49.78 25.69
N THR A 270 -9.82 -48.66 26.41
CA THR A 270 -10.46 -48.55 27.73
C THR A 270 -11.65 -47.61 27.56
N THR A 271 -12.83 -48.24 27.46
CA THR A 271 -14.13 -47.72 27.93
C THR A 271 -14.25 -46.20 28.04
N CYS A 272 -14.84 -45.57 27.01
CA CYS A 272 -15.48 -44.26 27.17
C CYS A 272 -16.96 -44.42 26.83
N CYS A 273 -17.70 -44.86 27.86
CA CYS A 273 -19.15 -44.73 27.92
C CYS A 273 -19.45 -43.30 28.42
N SER A 274 -20.53 -42.71 27.89
CA SER A 274 -21.17 -41.45 28.33
C SER A 274 -20.47 -40.12 28.00
N ILE A 275 -21.12 -39.30 27.14
CA ILE A 275 -21.81 -38.05 27.54
C ILE A 275 -22.75 -37.58 26.40
N ARG A 276 -24.06 -37.70 26.68
CA ARG A 276 -25.19 -36.76 26.51
C ARG A 276 -25.37 -35.98 25.19
N GLY A 277 -26.55 -36.15 24.60
CA GLY A 277 -27.13 -35.20 23.64
C GLY A 277 -28.40 -35.66 22.93
N ALA A 278 -29.25 -36.50 23.55
CA ALA A 278 -30.60 -36.76 23.05
C ALA A 278 -31.58 -35.88 23.84
N VAL A 279 -32.08 -34.81 23.23
CA VAL A 279 -33.26 -34.09 23.71
C VAL A 279 -34.44 -34.50 22.83
N SER A 280 -35.37 -35.13 23.53
CA SER A 280 -36.70 -35.58 23.18
C SER A 280 -37.59 -34.51 22.55
N GLY A 281 -38.39 -34.93 21.57
CA GLY A 281 -39.51 -34.17 21.03
C GLY A 281 -40.46 -35.08 20.26
N ALA A 282 -41.22 -35.94 20.97
CA ALA A 282 -42.42 -36.60 20.44
C ALA A 282 -43.24 -37.29 21.55
N SER A 283 -44.34 -36.66 21.97
CA SER A 283 -45.63 -37.32 22.27
C SER A 283 -46.67 -36.18 22.42
N ARG A 284 -47.65 -36.13 21.50
CA ARG A 284 -49.07 -36.46 21.76
C ARG A 284 -49.71 -35.58 22.82
#